data_AF-A0A165WQX0-F1
#
_entry.id   AF-A0A165WQX0-F1
#
_cell.length_a   1.000
_cell.length_b   1.000
_cell.length_c   1.000
_cell.angle_alpha   90.00
_cell.angle_beta   90.00
_cell.angle_gamma   90.00
#
_symmetry.space_group_name_H-M   'P 1'
#
loop_
_entity.id
_entity.type
_entity.pdbx_description
1 polymer ?
#
loop_
_entity_poly.entity_id
_entity_poly.type
_entity_poly.pdbx_seq_one_letter_code
_entity_poly.pdbx_strand_id
1 'polypeptide(L)'
;MYSPTAATEMLHQARDGQPTPASRSMSAHNCDAHDLEEMRRHCASVLDEIMSFIGHLVRLSPHSSKWARSVGPEWDRDVFKPVIINYLRGLKGRENDLGIKHYASSISAGRKHFIRRYFEAAKGIAQVQSYVEQGLPVLYRKMDERELILMGK
;
A
#
# COMPACT_ATOMS: atom_id res chain seq x y z
N MET A 1 -15.23 -61.52 62.58
CA MET A 1 -13.97 -61.88 61.88
C MET A 1 -13.29 -60.59 61.45
N TYR A 2 -12.04 -60.42 61.89
CA TYR A 2 -10.96 -59.55 61.42
C TYR A 2 -11.16 -58.04 61.18
N SER A 3 -10.35 -57.26 61.92
CA SER A 3 -9.94 -55.87 61.67
C SER A 3 -8.83 -55.81 60.56
N PRO A 4 -8.01 -54.74 60.43
CA PRO A 4 -8.02 -53.75 59.33
C PRO A 4 -6.73 -53.75 58.46
N THR A 5 -6.73 -53.07 57.31
CA THR A 5 -5.50 -52.70 56.54
C THR A 5 -5.85 -51.51 55.63
N ALA A 6 -5.39 -50.27 55.83
CA ALA A 6 -4.03 -49.70 55.82
C ALA A 6 -3.43 -49.48 54.41
N ALA A 7 -2.93 -48.25 54.23
CA ALA A 7 -2.01 -47.73 53.21
C ALA A 7 -2.60 -47.54 51.78
N THR A 8 -2.36 -46.45 51.05
CA THR A 8 -1.12 -45.67 50.93
C THR A 8 -1.42 -44.26 50.39
N GLU A 9 -0.82 -43.24 51.03
CA GLU A 9 -0.64 -41.90 50.48
C GLU A 9 0.31 -41.94 49.27
N MET A 10 -0.03 -41.27 48.17
CA MET A 10 0.97 -40.79 47.22
C MET A 10 0.66 -39.37 46.76
N LEU A 11 1.42 -38.44 47.33
CA LEU A 11 1.78 -37.16 46.76
C LEU A 11 2.32 -37.35 45.33
N HIS A 12 1.74 -36.61 44.37
CA HIS A 12 2.52 -36.11 43.25
C HIS A 12 2.06 -34.68 42.91
N GLN A 13 2.94 -33.72 43.21
CA GLN A 13 2.95 -32.43 42.55
C GLN A 13 3.14 -32.66 41.04
N ALA A 14 2.16 -32.22 40.25
CA ALA A 14 2.36 -31.88 38.85
C ALA A 14 2.12 -30.37 38.73
N ARG A 15 3.22 -29.65 38.89
CA ARG A 15 3.36 -28.23 38.62
C ARG A 15 3.59 -28.12 37.12
N ASP A 16 2.54 -27.91 36.33
CA ASP A 16 2.72 -27.67 34.90
C ASP A 16 1.73 -26.64 34.35
N GLY A 17 2.31 -25.55 33.85
CA GLY A 17 1.80 -24.90 32.64
C GLY A 17 0.67 -23.89 32.82
N GLN A 18 0.83 -22.86 33.65
CA GLN A 18 0.20 -21.58 33.33
C GLN A 18 0.62 -21.19 31.90
N PRO A 19 -0.30 -20.99 30.94
CA PRO A 19 0.08 -20.48 29.64
C PRO A 19 0.52 -19.02 29.84
N THR A 20 1.82 -18.79 29.73
CA THR A 20 2.42 -17.45 29.68
C THR A 20 1.71 -16.62 28.60
N PRO A 21 1.23 -15.39 28.89
CA PRO A 21 0.59 -14.53 27.90
C PRO A 21 1.54 -13.98 26.81
N ALA A 22 2.84 -14.28 26.91
CA ALA A 22 3.88 -13.68 26.08
C ALA A 22 3.88 -14.15 24.60
N SER A 23 3.32 -15.31 24.28
CA SER A 23 3.42 -15.86 22.91
C SER A 23 2.34 -15.38 21.93
N ARG A 24 1.26 -14.74 22.41
CA ARG A 24 0.23 -14.17 21.52
C ARG A 24 0.52 -12.73 21.07
N SER A 25 1.45 -12.03 21.73
CA SER A 25 1.71 -10.60 21.47
C SER A 25 2.73 -10.34 20.36
N MET A 26 3.57 -11.32 19.99
CA MET A 26 4.60 -11.13 18.96
C MET A 26 4.09 -11.39 17.52
N SER A 27 3.04 -12.20 17.34
CA SER A 27 2.55 -12.53 15.99
C SER A 27 1.70 -11.42 15.36
N ALA A 28 0.99 -10.62 16.17
CA ALA A 28 0.19 -9.50 15.67
C ALA A 28 1.09 -8.35 15.18
N HIS A 29 2.11 -7.98 15.95
CA HIS A 29 3.07 -6.93 15.57
C HIS A 29 3.90 -7.27 14.32
N ASN A 30 4.24 -8.54 14.11
CA ASN A 30 4.97 -8.97 12.91
C ASN A 30 4.08 -8.98 11.66
N CYS A 31 2.78 -9.25 11.79
CA CYS A 31 1.82 -9.18 10.68
C CYS A 31 1.66 -7.74 10.18
N ASP A 32 1.49 -6.78 11.11
CA ASP A 32 1.28 -5.38 10.77
C ASP A 32 2.50 -4.74 10.08
N ALA A 33 3.72 -5.10 10.51
CA ALA A 33 4.95 -4.58 9.91
C ALA A 33 5.18 -5.12 8.50
N HIS A 34 4.90 -6.42 8.27
CA HIS A 34 5.00 -7.04 6.95
C HIS A 34 3.99 -6.44 5.97
N ASP A 35 2.74 -6.25 6.39
CA ASP A 35 1.68 -5.68 5.55
C ASP A 35 1.97 -4.21 5.19
N LEU A 36 2.54 -3.44 6.14
CA LEU A 36 2.98 -2.07 5.89
C LEU A 36 4.12 -2.02 4.86
N GLU A 37 5.07 -2.94 4.95
CA GLU A 37 6.19 -3.05 4.01
C GLU A 37 5.72 -3.47 2.61
N GLU A 38 4.81 -4.43 2.49
CA GLU A 38 4.19 -4.78 1.21
C GLU A 38 3.43 -3.60 0.60
N MET A 39 2.69 -2.85 1.43
CA MET A 39 2.00 -1.63 0.99
C MET A 39 2.99 -0.60 0.46
N ARG A 40 4.10 -0.34 1.18
CA ARG A 40 5.15 0.59 0.74
C ARG A 40 5.77 0.18 -0.58
N ARG A 41 6.11 -1.10 -0.74
CA ARG A 41 6.66 -1.64 -2.00
C ARG A 41 5.67 -1.49 -3.15
N HIS A 42 4.39 -1.78 -2.91
CA HIS A 42 3.34 -1.64 -3.92
C HIS A 42 3.18 -0.17 -4.35
N CYS A 43 3.07 0.74 -3.39
CA CYS A 43 3.00 2.18 -3.65
C CYS A 43 4.23 2.70 -4.42
N ALA A 44 5.44 2.29 -4.03
CA ALA A 44 6.67 2.66 -4.72
C ALA A 44 6.69 2.13 -6.16
N SER A 45 6.27 0.88 -6.38
CA SER A 45 6.17 0.30 -7.73
C SER A 45 5.19 1.06 -8.61
N VAL A 46 4.05 1.51 -8.06
CA VAL A 46 3.06 2.32 -8.79
C VAL A 46 3.63 3.69 -9.12
N LEU A 47 4.37 4.33 -8.19
CA LEU A 47 5.05 5.60 -8.46
C LEU A 47 6.09 5.44 -9.58
N ASP A 48 6.90 4.39 -9.54
CA ASP A 48 7.90 4.10 -10.57
C ASP A 48 7.25 3.90 -11.95
N GLU A 49 6.11 3.22 -12.03
CA GLU A 49 5.35 3.06 -13.28
C GLU A 49 4.91 4.41 -13.85
N ILE A 50 4.37 5.29 -13.00
CA ILE A 50 3.95 6.65 -13.39
C ILE A 50 5.16 7.46 -13.89
N MET A 51 6.25 7.46 -13.13
CA MET A 51 7.42 8.26 -13.45
C MET A 51 8.13 7.75 -14.70
N SER A 52 8.14 6.43 -14.93
CA SER A 52 8.63 5.82 -16.15
C SER A 52 7.80 6.24 -17.36
N PHE A 53 6.46 6.21 -17.25
CA PHE A 53 5.57 6.67 -18.31
C PHE A 53 5.78 8.15 -18.65
N ILE A 54 5.79 9.03 -17.64
CA ILE A 54 6.02 10.47 -17.83
C ILE A 54 7.42 10.72 -18.41
N GLY A 55 8.45 10.04 -17.88
CA GLY A 55 9.83 10.15 -18.36
C GLY A 55 9.96 9.73 -19.83
N HIS A 56 9.27 8.67 -20.24
CA HIS A 56 9.21 8.27 -21.64
C HIS A 56 8.54 9.32 -22.53
N LEU A 57 7.42 9.90 -22.10
CA LEU A 57 6.79 11.00 -22.83
C LEU A 57 7.73 12.19 -22.98
N VAL A 58 8.40 12.62 -21.91
CA VAL A 58 9.35 13.74 -21.96
C VAL A 58 10.53 13.43 -22.88
N ARG A 59 11.06 12.21 -22.86
CA ARG A 59 12.22 11.83 -23.68
C ARG A 59 11.88 11.71 -25.17
N LEU A 60 10.69 11.20 -25.50
CA LEU A 60 10.32 10.84 -26.87
C LEU A 60 9.49 11.92 -27.58
N SER A 61 8.89 12.87 -26.85
CA SER A 61 8.08 13.92 -27.46
C SER A 61 8.92 15.06 -28.04
N PRO A 62 8.53 15.60 -29.21
CA PRO A 62 9.09 16.85 -29.72
C PRO A 62 8.83 18.00 -28.75
N HIS A 63 9.78 18.93 -28.66
CA HIS A 63 9.65 20.16 -27.85
C HIS A 63 9.33 19.92 -26.36
N SER A 64 9.76 18.78 -25.80
CA SER A 64 9.53 18.45 -24.39
C SER A 64 10.10 19.47 -23.41
N SER A 65 11.18 20.15 -23.80
CA SER A 65 11.74 21.27 -23.05
C SER A 65 10.76 22.43 -22.87
N LYS A 66 9.72 22.57 -23.71
CA LYS A 66 8.69 23.60 -23.55
C LYS A 66 7.56 23.10 -22.66
N TRP A 67 6.85 22.06 -23.11
CA TRP A 67 5.62 21.63 -22.44
C TRP A 67 5.86 21.04 -21.05
N ALA A 68 6.98 20.34 -20.82
CA ALA A 68 7.26 19.73 -19.51
C ALA A 68 7.57 20.76 -18.41
N ARG A 69 7.83 22.02 -18.78
CA ARG A 69 8.04 23.14 -17.85
C ARG A 69 6.80 24.04 -17.70
N SER A 70 5.77 23.83 -18.50
CA SER A 70 4.55 24.62 -18.45
C SER A 70 3.71 24.31 -17.20
N VAL A 71 3.04 25.34 -16.69
CA VAL A 71 2.10 25.27 -15.56
C VAL A 71 0.89 26.15 -15.85
N GLY A 72 -0.22 25.91 -15.15
CA GLY A 72 -1.43 26.73 -15.28
C GLY A 72 -1.96 26.81 -16.71
N PRO A 73 -2.33 27.99 -17.24
CA PRO A 73 -3.01 28.11 -18.53
C PRO A 73 -2.23 27.58 -19.74
N GLU A 74 -0.89 27.61 -19.70
CA GLU A 74 -0.07 27.04 -20.78
C GLU A 74 -0.17 25.52 -20.79
N TRP A 75 -0.17 24.91 -19.60
CA TRP A 75 -0.31 23.48 -19.42
C TRP A 75 -1.74 23.00 -19.74
N ASP A 76 -2.76 23.80 -19.40
CA ASP A 76 -4.16 23.50 -19.69
C ASP A 76 -4.45 23.32 -21.20
N ARG A 77 -3.64 23.98 -22.04
CA ARG A 77 -3.77 23.93 -23.50
C ARG A 77 -2.87 22.88 -24.15
N ASP A 78 -1.98 22.26 -23.38
CA ASP A 78 -1.00 21.33 -23.92
C ASP A 78 -1.63 19.96 -24.23
N VAL A 79 -1.25 19.39 -25.36
CA VAL A 79 -1.79 18.11 -25.85
C VAL A 79 -1.37 16.92 -24.99
N PHE A 80 -0.27 17.02 -24.24
CA PHE A 80 0.21 15.95 -23.37
C PHE A 80 -0.52 15.91 -22.02
N LYS A 81 -1.14 17.01 -21.59
CA LYS A 81 -1.97 17.03 -20.38
C LYS A 81 -3.06 15.94 -20.40
N PRO A 82 -3.98 15.89 -21.38
CA PRO A 82 -5.00 14.85 -21.41
C PRO A 82 -4.41 13.44 -21.54
N VAL A 83 -3.25 13.28 -22.20
CA VAL A 83 -2.57 11.98 -22.32
C VAL A 83 -2.14 11.46 -20.95
N ILE A 84 -1.46 12.29 -20.15
CA ILE A 84 -1.01 11.89 -18.81
C ILE A 84 -2.20 11.68 -17.87
N ILE A 85 -3.19 12.58 -17.90
CA ILE A 85 -4.37 12.46 -17.04
C ILE A 85 -5.18 11.20 -17.35
N ASN A 86 -5.35 10.84 -18.63
CA ASN A 86 -6.06 9.61 -19.00
C ASN A 86 -5.29 8.36 -18.59
N TYR A 87 -3.97 8.35 -18.71
CA TYR A 87 -3.13 7.27 -18.21
C TYR A 87 -3.31 7.08 -16.70
N LEU A 88 -3.20 8.17 -15.91
CA LEU A 88 -3.39 8.13 -14.46
C LEU A 88 -4.81 7.68 -14.06
N ARG A 89 -5.83 8.12 -14.81
CA ARG A 89 -7.21 7.67 -14.60
C ARG A 89 -7.35 6.16 -14.82
N GLY A 90 -6.76 5.63 -15.88
CA GLY A 90 -6.74 4.18 -16.17
C GLY A 90 -6.00 3.40 -15.09
N LEU A 91 -4.85 3.90 -14.65
CA LEU A 91 -4.04 3.33 -13.58
C LEU A 91 -4.82 3.27 -12.25
N LYS A 92 -5.49 4.37 -11.88
CA LYS A 92 -6.38 4.42 -10.70
C LYS A 92 -7.52 3.41 -10.79
N GLY A 93 -8.15 3.31 -11.96
CA GLY A 93 -9.21 2.33 -12.23
C GLY A 93 -8.73 0.91 -11.99
N ARG A 94 -7.55 0.56 -12.54
CA ARG A 94 -6.91 -0.74 -12.35
C ARG A 94 -6.66 -1.08 -10.88
N GLU A 95 -6.12 -0.13 -10.10
CA GLU A 95 -5.91 -0.33 -8.66
C GLU A 95 -7.22 -0.55 -7.90
N ASN A 96 -8.26 0.23 -8.20
CA ASN A 96 -9.58 0.04 -7.59
C ASN A 96 -10.17 -1.34 -7.94
N ASP A 97 -10.08 -1.77 -9.20
CA ASP A 97 -10.58 -3.07 -9.64
C ASP A 97 -9.84 -4.22 -8.95
N LEU A 98 -8.52 -4.11 -8.78
CA LEU A 98 -7.73 -5.06 -8.00
C LEU A 98 -8.18 -5.06 -6.54
N GLY A 99 -8.34 -3.89 -5.93
CA GLY A 99 -8.85 -3.75 -4.56
C GLY A 99 -10.21 -4.45 -4.38
N ILE A 100 -11.16 -4.24 -5.28
CA ILE A 100 -12.49 -4.85 -5.26
C ILE A 100 -12.40 -6.38 -5.42
N LYS A 101 -11.62 -6.88 -6.39
CA LYS A 101 -11.44 -8.32 -6.63
C LYS A 101 -10.83 -9.03 -5.42
N HIS A 102 -9.79 -8.43 -4.83
CA HIS A 102 -9.15 -8.95 -3.63
C HIS A 102 -10.08 -8.87 -2.42
N TYR A 103 -10.87 -7.80 -2.30
CA TYR A 103 -11.86 -7.66 -1.23
C TYR A 103 -12.92 -8.77 -1.29
N ALA A 104 -13.53 -8.99 -2.45
CA ALA A 104 -14.51 -10.06 -2.63
C ALA A 104 -13.93 -11.45 -2.27
N SER A 105 -12.72 -11.74 -2.75
CA SER A 105 -12.02 -13.00 -2.48
C SER A 105 -11.64 -13.15 -0.99
N SER A 106 -11.31 -12.03 -0.33
CA SER A 106 -10.91 -12.02 1.06
C SER A 106 -12.05 -12.25 2.05
N ILE A 107 -13.27 -11.81 1.72
CA ILE A 107 -14.46 -12.04 2.54
C ILE A 107 -14.72 -13.55 2.64
N SER A 108 -14.60 -14.27 1.53
CA SER A 108 -14.74 -15.72 1.49
C SER A 108 -13.64 -16.47 2.27
N ALA A 109 -12.50 -15.83 2.53
CA ALA A 109 -11.33 -16.45 3.17
C ALA A 109 -10.96 -15.88 4.55
N GLY A 110 -11.67 -14.86 5.05
CA GLY A 110 -11.42 -14.22 6.35
C GLY A 110 -10.14 -13.37 6.45
N ARG A 111 -9.50 -12.97 5.34
CA ARG A 111 -8.18 -12.27 5.35
C ARG A 111 -8.26 -10.80 4.95
N LYS A 112 -8.39 -9.86 5.88
CA LYS A 112 -8.68 -8.43 5.58
C LYS A 112 -7.48 -7.55 5.18
N HIS A 113 -6.24 -7.95 5.46
CA HIS A 113 -5.11 -7.02 5.45
C HIS A 113 -4.54 -6.71 4.04
N PHE A 114 -4.61 -7.65 3.10
CA PHE A 114 -4.00 -7.52 1.76
C PHE A 114 -4.64 -6.48 0.83
N ILE A 115 -5.82 -5.95 1.18
CA ILE A 115 -6.62 -5.10 0.29
C ILE A 115 -6.18 -3.64 0.38
N ARG A 116 -5.67 -3.23 1.55
CA ARG A 116 -5.34 -1.83 1.86
C ARG A 116 -4.37 -1.22 0.85
N ARG A 117 -3.38 -1.99 0.38
CA ARG A 117 -2.36 -1.51 -0.56
C ARG A 117 -2.93 -0.96 -1.87
N TYR A 118 -3.97 -1.60 -2.41
CA TYR A 118 -4.60 -1.17 -3.66
C TYR A 118 -5.37 0.14 -3.49
N PHE A 119 -6.08 0.30 -2.37
CA PHE A 119 -6.81 1.54 -2.08
C PHE A 119 -5.87 2.70 -1.74
N GLU A 120 -4.79 2.45 -1.01
CA GLU A 120 -3.76 3.48 -0.76
C GLU A 120 -3.05 3.89 -2.05
N ALA A 121 -2.73 2.94 -2.93
CA ALA A 121 -2.21 3.25 -4.27
C ALA A 121 -3.21 4.09 -5.08
N ALA A 122 -4.49 3.74 -5.11
CA ALA A 122 -5.53 4.52 -5.82
C ALA A 122 -5.65 5.96 -5.29
N LYS A 123 -5.57 6.16 -3.96
CA LYS A 123 -5.52 7.50 -3.34
C LYS A 123 -4.26 8.27 -3.77
N GLY A 124 -3.10 7.61 -3.73
CA GLY A 124 -1.85 8.21 -4.17
C GLY A 124 -1.84 8.59 -5.64
N ILE A 125 -2.44 7.78 -6.51
CA ILE A 125 -2.61 8.12 -7.93
C ILE A 125 -3.52 9.34 -8.10
N ALA A 126 -4.61 9.43 -7.33
CA ALA A 126 -5.48 10.62 -7.37
C ALA A 126 -4.75 11.89 -6.92
N GLN A 127 -3.88 11.78 -5.91
CA GLN A 127 -3.02 12.88 -5.47
C GLN A 127 -2.04 13.30 -6.58
N VAL A 128 -1.36 12.34 -7.20
CA VAL A 128 -0.47 12.60 -8.34
C VAL A 128 -1.22 13.26 -9.48
N GLN A 129 -2.43 12.78 -9.82
CA GLN A 129 -3.29 13.39 -10.83
C GLN A 129 -3.56 14.86 -10.52
N SER A 130 -3.92 15.20 -9.27
CA SER A 130 -4.17 16.59 -8.86
C SER A 130 -2.95 17.51 -9.03
N TYR A 131 -1.74 17.00 -8.80
CA TYR A 131 -0.51 17.77 -9.06
C TYR A 131 -0.20 17.88 -10.55
N VAL A 132 -0.37 16.79 -11.31
CA VAL A 132 -0.22 16.81 -12.76
C VAL A 132 -1.23 17.75 -13.41
N GLU A 133 -2.45 17.88 -12.89
CA GLU A 133 -3.44 18.85 -13.42
C GLU A 133 -2.92 20.29 -13.37
N GLN A 134 -2.06 20.63 -12.42
CA GLN A 134 -1.44 21.96 -12.28
C GLN A 134 -0.16 22.11 -13.11
N GLY A 135 0.52 21.00 -13.41
CA GLY A 135 1.71 20.92 -14.26
C GLY A 135 2.76 19.97 -13.68
N LEU A 136 3.61 19.39 -14.55
CA LEU A 136 4.69 18.49 -14.11
C LEU A 136 5.66 19.13 -13.10
N PRO A 137 6.02 20.43 -13.18
CA PRO A 137 6.85 21.06 -12.16
C PRO A 137 6.23 21.01 -10.76
N VAL A 138 4.91 21.04 -10.65
CA VAL A 138 4.20 20.94 -9.36
C VAL A 138 4.34 19.53 -8.78
N LEU A 139 4.19 18.49 -9.62
CA LEU A 139 4.43 17.11 -9.21
C LEU A 139 5.87 16.92 -8.72
N TYR A 140 6.87 17.38 -9.48
CA TYR A 140 8.27 17.21 -9.11
C TYR A 140 8.62 17.92 -7.80
N ARG A 141 8.09 19.12 -7.57
CA ARG A 141 8.25 19.80 -6.27
C ARG A 141 7.66 18.97 -5.13
N LYS A 142 6.46 18.42 -5.30
CA LYS A 142 5.81 17.59 -4.26
C LYS A 142 6.54 16.27 -4.01
N MET A 143 7.21 15.73 -5.03
CA MET A 143 8.12 14.60 -4.87
C MET A 143 9.37 14.97 -4.05
N ASP A 144 9.97 16.11 -4.32
CA ASP A 144 11.15 16.60 -3.60
C ASP A 144 10.84 16.86 -2.11
N GLU A 145 9.68 17.44 -1.82
CA GLU A 145 9.12 17.62 -0.47
C GLU A 145 8.69 16.30 0.20
N ARG A 146 8.77 15.17 -0.54
CA ARG A 146 8.31 13.84 -0.15
C ARG A 146 6.84 13.80 0.25
N GLU A 147 5.96 14.62 -0.32
CA GLU A 147 4.56 14.75 0.10
C GLU A 147 3.60 13.74 -0.58
N LEU A 148 4.12 12.86 -1.44
CA LEU A 148 3.28 11.88 -2.12
C LEU A 148 2.97 10.68 -1.22
N ILE A 149 1.70 10.28 -1.18
CA ILE A 149 1.25 9.03 -0.55
C ILE A 149 2.00 7.83 -1.13
N LEU A 150 2.24 7.83 -2.44
CA LEU A 150 2.95 6.74 -3.12
C LEU A 150 4.41 6.57 -2.68
N MET A 151 4.99 7.53 -1.96
CA MET A 151 6.33 7.41 -1.36
C MET A 151 6.34 6.65 -0.02
N GLY A 152 5.20 6.12 0.42
CA GLY A 152 5.13 5.17 1.54
C GLY A 152 5.26 5.79 2.93
N LYS A 153 4.93 7.08 3.07
CA LYS A 153 4.78 7.76 4.37
C LYS A 153 3.62 7.18 5.17
#